data_AF-A0A2V9L7U2-F1
#
_entry.id   AF-A0A2V9L7U2-F1
#
_cell.length_a   1.000
_cell.length_b   1.000
_cell.length_c   1.000
_cell.angle_alpha   90.00
_cell.angle_beta   90.00
_cell.angle_gamma   90.00
#
_symmetry.space_group_name_H-M   'P 1'
#
loop_
_entity.id
_entity.type
_entity.pdbx_description
1 polymer ?
#
loop_
_entity_poly.entity_id
_entity_poly.type
_entity_poly.pdbx_seq_one_letter_code
_entity_poly.pdbx_strand_id
1 'polypeptide(L)'
;MLAACGLLAALWLAGPALRGRSASSAFELAVFQAPTVAPLELGYKLRLFRPNTHLIEVEIVARKVADPALDFVMPAWSPGRYAIYDFAKNVQEFQALGSSDQPLPWTEIDKQT
;
A
#
# COMPACT_ATOMS: atom_id res chain seq x y z
N MET A 1 9.26 6.33 -21.35
CA MET A 1 9.92 6.12 -22.66
C MET A 1 10.61 4.78 -22.61
N LEU A 2 10.29 3.91 -23.58
CA LEU A 2 10.32 2.44 -23.52
C LEU A 2 11.71 1.81 -23.36
N ALA A 3 11.77 0.70 -22.63
CA ALA A 3 12.74 -0.36 -22.88
C ALA A 3 12.00 -1.72 -22.88
N ALA A 4 11.44 -2.06 -24.04
CA ALA A 4 10.91 -3.38 -24.33
C ALA A 4 12.08 -4.35 -24.56
N CYS A 5 12.20 -5.36 -23.73
CA CYS A 5 13.14 -6.47 -23.92
C CYS A 5 12.38 -7.63 -24.59
N GLY A 6 12.44 -7.69 -25.91
CA GLY A 6 12.05 -8.86 -26.69
C GLY A 6 13.30 -9.63 -27.08
N LEU A 7 13.28 -10.95 -26.91
CA LEU A 7 14.07 -11.84 -27.77
C LEU A 7 13.39 -13.19 -27.92
N LEU A 8 12.89 -13.38 -29.13
CA LEU A 8 12.44 -14.62 -29.74
C LEU A 8 13.60 -15.62 -29.81
N ALA A 9 13.39 -16.83 -29.30
CA ALA A 9 14.17 -18.01 -29.59
C ALA A 9 13.20 -19.20 -29.55
N ALA A 10 13.19 -20.18 -30.44
CA ALA A 10 13.88 -20.40 -31.68
C ALA A 10 13.02 -21.41 -32.46
N LEU A 11 13.05 -21.25 -33.78
CA LEU A 11 12.45 -22.12 -34.78
C LEU A 11 13.03 -23.56 -34.66
N TRP A 12 12.19 -24.58 -34.53
CA TRP A 12 12.58 -25.98 -34.77
C TRP A 12 11.73 -26.58 -35.89
N LEU A 13 12.39 -26.83 -37.03
CA LEU A 13 11.89 -27.66 -38.12
C LEU A 13 12.47 -29.07 -37.96
N ALA A 14 11.63 -30.06 -37.65
CA ALA A 14 11.88 -31.47 -37.99
C ALA A 14 10.56 -32.27 -37.91
N GLY A 15 10.21 -32.91 -39.03
CA GLY A 15 8.97 -33.66 -39.24
C GLY A 15 8.88 -35.01 -38.50
N PRO A 16 7.82 -35.79 -38.79
CA PRO A 16 7.18 -36.66 -37.81
C PRO A 16 7.78 -38.08 -37.80
N ALA A 17 8.03 -38.58 -36.60
CA ALA A 17 8.17 -40.01 -36.35
C ALA A 17 7.13 -40.42 -35.32
N LEU A 18 5.98 -40.89 -35.80
CA LEU A 18 4.95 -41.54 -35.00
C LEU A 18 5.53 -42.87 -34.48
N ARG A 19 6.18 -42.81 -33.32
CA ARG A 19 6.48 -44.00 -32.52
C ARG A 19 5.92 -43.78 -31.14
N GLY A 20 4.87 -44.54 -30.82
CA GLY A 20 4.17 -44.51 -29.56
C GLY A 20 5.14 -44.54 -28.38
N ARG A 21 5.26 -43.39 -27.73
CA ARG A 21 5.73 -43.29 -26.36
C ARG A 21 4.50 -42.89 -25.58
N SER A 22 4.05 -43.78 -24.70
CA SER A 22 3.13 -43.44 -23.63
C SER A 22 3.76 -42.28 -22.87
N ALA A 23 3.32 -41.06 -23.17
CA ALA A 23 3.71 -39.88 -22.43
C ALA A 23 2.78 -39.84 -21.22
N SER A 24 3.23 -40.44 -20.11
CA SER A 24 2.74 -40.05 -18.80
C SER A 24 3.08 -38.57 -18.64
N SER A 25 2.11 -37.71 -19.00
CA SER A 25 2.19 -36.27 -18.78
C SER A 25 2.17 -36.06 -17.27
N ALA A 26 3.35 -35.95 -16.68
CA ALA A 26 3.49 -35.35 -15.37
C ALA A 26 3.23 -33.85 -15.55
N PHE A 27 2.02 -33.43 -15.22
CA PHE A 27 1.65 -32.03 -15.12
C PHE A 27 2.41 -31.46 -13.92
N GLU A 28 3.56 -30.84 -14.16
CA GLU A 28 4.36 -30.23 -13.11
C GLU A 28 3.69 -28.90 -12.72
N LEU A 29 2.96 -28.93 -11.62
CA LEU A 29 2.31 -27.77 -11.03
C LEU A 29 3.38 -26.83 -10.47
N ALA A 30 3.78 -25.84 -11.26
CA ALA A 30 4.55 -24.72 -10.76
C ALA A 30 3.70 -23.93 -9.75
N VAL A 31 4.12 -23.93 -8.48
CA VAL A 31 3.49 -23.11 -7.44
C VAL A 31 3.94 -21.67 -7.63
N PHE A 32 3.00 -20.77 -7.92
CA PHE A 32 3.25 -19.34 -7.91
C PHE A 32 3.38 -18.87 -6.46
N GLN A 33 4.60 -18.57 -6.02
CA GLN A 33 4.84 -17.94 -4.72
C GLN A 33 4.72 -16.42 -4.87
N ALA A 34 3.71 -15.83 -4.24
CA ALA A 34 3.59 -14.38 -4.15
C ALA A 34 4.65 -13.80 -3.19
N PRO A 35 5.22 -12.62 -3.49
CA PRO A 35 6.10 -11.94 -2.55
C PRO A 35 5.34 -11.64 -1.26
N THR A 36 5.91 -12.04 -0.12
CA THR A 36 5.35 -11.72 1.20
C THR A 36 5.86 -10.35 1.64
N VAL A 37 5.12 -9.29 1.29
CA VAL A 37 5.33 -7.98 1.90
C VAL A 37 4.69 -8.03 3.29
N ALA A 38 5.47 -7.72 4.33
CA ALA A 38 4.92 -7.66 5.68
C ALA A 38 3.82 -6.60 5.73
N PRO A 39 2.67 -6.86 6.37
CA PRO A 39 1.55 -5.92 6.37
C PRO A 39 1.95 -4.63 7.08
N LEU A 40 1.49 -3.50 6.55
CA LEU A 40 1.58 -2.20 7.21
C LEU A 40 0.91 -2.28 8.59
N GLU A 41 1.61 -1.82 9.62
CA GLU A 41 1.10 -1.79 10.99
C GLU A 41 0.89 -0.35 11.44
N LEU A 42 -0.32 -0.03 11.90
CA LEU A 42 -0.69 1.28 12.41
C LEU A 42 -1.11 1.19 13.87
N GLY A 43 -0.49 2.00 14.72
CA GLY A 43 -0.90 2.22 16.11
C GLY A 43 -1.40 3.65 16.29
N TYR A 44 -2.47 3.84 17.06
CA TYR A 44 -3.04 5.15 17.36
C TYR A 44 -2.99 5.42 18.85
N LYS A 45 -2.57 6.63 19.23
CA LYS A 45 -2.69 7.12 20.62
C LYS A 45 -3.46 8.43 20.60
N LEU A 46 -4.47 8.51 21.46
CA LEU A 46 -5.28 9.71 21.64
C LEU A 46 -5.01 10.25 23.05
N ARG A 47 -4.69 11.54 23.15
CA ARG A 47 -4.38 12.20 24.41
C ARG A 47 -5.22 13.46 24.58
N LEU A 48 -5.86 13.58 25.73
CA LEU A 48 -6.75 14.70 26.08
C LEU A 48 -6.12 15.54 27.19
N PHE A 49 -5.09 16.32 26.86
CA PHE A 49 -4.35 17.12 27.86
C PHE A 49 -5.14 18.31 28.39
N ARG A 50 -5.97 18.92 27.54
CA ARG A 50 -6.68 20.16 27.84
C ARG A 50 -8.16 20.01 27.46
N PRO A 51 -8.99 19.33 28.27
CA PRO A 51 -10.38 19.03 27.91
C PRO A 51 -11.22 20.27 27.55
N ASN A 52 -10.95 21.41 28.20
CA ASN A 52 -11.67 22.67 27.99
C ASN A 52 -11.39 23.32 26.61
N THR A 53 -10.37 22.88 25.88
CA THR A 53 -10.07 23.43 24.54
C THR A 53 -10.76 22.65 23.42
N HIS A 54 -11.43 21.53 23.73
CA HIS A 54 -11.99 20.60 22.75
C HIS A 54 -10.96 20.08 21.73
N LEU A 55 -9.68 20.04 22.12
CA LEU A 55 -8.60 19.51 21.29
C LEU A 55 -8.19 18.13 21.80
N ILE A 56 -7.87 17.25 20.85
CA ILE A 56 -7.33 15.92 21.09
C ILE A 56 -6.01 15.83 20.35
N GLU A 57 -4.95 15.42 21.03
CA GLU A 57 -3.71 15.05 20.36
C GLU A 57 -3.84 13.62 19.81
N VAL A 58 -3.58 13.47 18.51
CA VAL A 58 -3.60 12.20 17.82
C VAL A 58 -2.20 11.89 17.34
N GLU A 59 -1.67 10.74 17.76
CA GLU A 59 -0.38 10.21 17.32
C GLU A 59 -0.62 8.92 16.53
N ILE A 60 -0.12 8.86 15.31
CA ILE A 60 -0.15 7.69 14.44
C ILE A 60 1.27 7.15 14.32
N VAL A 61 1.47 5.89 14.70
CA VAL A 61 2.73 5.18 14.56
C VAL A 61 2.61 4.15 13.46
N ALA A 62 3.22 4.42 12.31
CA ALA A 62 3.32 3.48 11.20
C ALA A 62 4.60 2.63 11.30
N ARG A 63 4.48 1.32 11.11
CA ARG A 63 5.60 0.37 11.05
C ARG A 63 5.46 -0.50 9.80
N LYS A 64 6.57 -1.10 9.37
CA LYS A 64 6.62 -1.95 8.16
C LYS A 64 6.13 -1.21 6.91
N VAL A 65 6.50 0.07 6.80
CA VAL A 65 6.21 0.90 5.62
C VAL A 65 7.08 0.39 4.47
N ALA A 66 6.43 -0.16 3.44
CA ALA A 66 7.12 -0.67 2.25
C ALA A 66 7.23 0.38 1.13
N ASP A 67 6.28 1.31 1.09
CA ASP A 67 6.18 2.34 0.07
C ASP A 67 7.02 3.58 0.40
N PRO A 68 7.47 4.35 -0.61
CA PRO A 68 8.28 5.55 -0.41
C PRO A 68 7.50 6.71 0.24
N ALA A 69 6.17 6.65 0.21
CA ALA A 69 5.26 7.62 0.81
C ALA A 69 4.03 6.90 1.38
N LEU A 70 3.36 7.53 2.34
CA LEU A 70 2.09 7.07 2.90
C LEU A 70 1.07 8.19 2.79
N ASP A 71 -0.08 7.87 2.21
CA ASP A 71 -1.22 8.77 2.15
C ASP A 71 -2.13 8.47 3.34
N PHE A 72 -2.40 9.48 4.16
CA PHE A 72 -3.35 9.39 5.26
C PHE A 72 -4.66 10.03 4.84
N VAL A 73 -5.75 9.26 4.89
CA VAL A 73 -7.06 9.74 4.47
C VAL A 73 -7.97 9.96 5.67
N MET A 74 -8.56 11.15 5.77
CA MET A 74 -9.66 11.44 6.68
C MET A 74 -10.99 11.30 5.92
N PRO A 75 -11.97 10.53 6.42
CA PRO A 75 -13.21 10.27 5.69
C PRO A 75 -14.13 11.50 5.66
N ALA A 76 -14.87 11.71 4.57
CA ALA A 76 -15.76 12.88 4.39
C ALA A 76 -17.11 12.75 5.12
N TRP A 77 -17.37 11.58 5.70
CA TRP A 77 -18.65 11.22 6.30
C TRP A 77 -18.42 10.19 7.41
N SER A 78 -19.42 10.02 8.27
CA SER A 78 -19.41 8.99 9.32
C SER A 78 -20.67 8.13 9.22
N PRO A 79 -20.58 6.80 9.43
CA PRO A 79 -21.75 5.92 9.44
C PRO A 79 -22.84 6.42 10.39
N GLY A 80 -24.09 6.29 9.95
CA GLY A 80 -25.25 6.79 10.69
C GLY A 80 -25.67 8.22 10.33
N ARG A 81 -24.87 8.97 9.55
CA ARG A 81 -25.27 10.28 9.02
C ARG A 81 -25.01 10.39 7.51
N TYR A 82 -26.06 10.69 6.76
CA TYR A 82 -25.99 10.89 5.31
C TYR A 82 -25.70 12.35 4.97
N ALA A 83 -24.51 12.83 5.35
CA ALA A 83 -24.04 14.18 5.05
C ALA A 83 -22.53 14.20 4.79
N ILE A 84 -22.10 15.07 3.88
CA ILE A 84 -20.68 15.33 3.62
C ILE A 84 -20.20 16.43 4.58
N TYR A 85 -19.02 16.21 5.12
CA TYR A 85 -18.33 17.13 6.02
C TYR A 85 -16.89 17.34 5.59
N ASP A 86 -16.35 18.44 6.08
CA ASP A 86 -14.94 18.75 6.02
C ASP A 86 -14.37 18.52 7.42
N PHE A 87 -13.96 17.28 7.72
CA PHE A 87 -13.35 16.95 9.00
C PHE A 87 -11.87 17.40 9.06
N ALA A 88 -11.18 17.38 7.91
CA ALA A 88 -9.76 17.74 7.80
C ALA A 88 -9.51 19.19 8.23
N LYS A 89 -10.46 20.12 8.01
CA LYS A 89 -10.34 21.51 8.49
C LYS A 89 -10.09 21.66 10.00
N ASN A 90 -10.34 20.63 10.81
CA ASN A 90 -10.13 20.67 12.25
C ASN A 90 -8.76 20.08 12.67
N VAL A 91 -7.97 19.60 11.72
CA VAL A 91 -6.59 19.19 11.97
C VAL A 91 -5.74 20.45 12.08
N GLN A 92 -4.95 20.52 13.14
CA GLN A 92 -4.00 21.60 13.38
C GLN A 92 -2.66 21.03 13.78
N GLU A 93 -1.60 21.80 13.52
CA GLU A 93 -0.24 21.48 13.98
C GLU A 93 0.26 20.10 13.52
N PHE A 94 -0.11 19.68 12.29
CA PHE A 94 0.32 18.40 11.74
C PHE A 94 1.84 18.39 11.50
N GLN A 95 2.47 17.32 11.95
CA GLN A 95 3.89 17.04 11.76
C GLN A 95 4.10 15.56 11.52
N ALA A 96 5.03 15.22 10.63
CA ALA A 96 5.47 13.86 10.39
C ALA A 96 6.93 13.74 10.83
N LEU A 97 7.23 12.71 11.62
CA LEU A 97 8.57 12.42 12.11
C LEU A 97 9.00 11.02 11.65
N GLY A 98 10.27 10.91 11.27
CA GLY A 98 10.90 9.63 10.96
C GLY A 98 11.34 8.88 12.21
N SER A 99 11.97 7.72 12.01
CA SER A 99 12.43 6.84 13.10
C SER A 99 13.45 7.47 14.06
N SER A 100 14.11 8.55 13.67
CA SER A 100 15.13 9.24 14.45
C SER A 100 14.69 10.66 14.84
N ASP A 101 13.37 10.89 14.94
CA ASP A 101 12.74 12.19 15.25
C ASP A 101 13.08 13.32 14.25
N GLN A 102 13.56 12.96 13.07
CA GLN A 102 13.77 13.92 11.99
C GLN A 102 12.43 14.28 11.33
N PRO A 103 12.15 15.56 11.05
CA PRO A 103 10.98 15.96 10.29
C PRO A 103 10.94 15.32 8.91
N LEU A 104 9.80 14.78 8.52
CA LEU A 104 9.53 14.28 7.18
C LEU A 104 8.73 15.32 6.39
N PRO A 105 9.02 15.49 5.08
CA PRO A 105 8.20 16.34 4.23
C PRO A 105 6.80 15.74 4.11
N TRP A 106 5.79 16.61 4.13
CA TRP A 106 4.40 16.24 3.91
C TRP A 106 3.71 17.37 3.15
N THR A 107 2.60 17.04 2.50
CA THR A 107 1.71 18.00 1.84
C THR A 107 0.28 17.53 2.05
N GLU A 108 -0.64 18.49 2.22
CA GLU A 108 -2.07 18.24 2.06
C GLU A 108 -2.35 18.27 0.55
N ILE A 109 -2.95 17.21 0.02
CA ILE A 109 -3.24 17.05 -1.41
C ILE A 109 -4.66 17.56 -1.69
N ASP A 110 -5.61 17.18 -0.84
CA ASP A 110 -7.00 17.60 -0.91
C ASP A 110 -7.66 17.62 0.48
N LYS A 111 -8.97 17.89 0.53
CA LYS A 111 -9.70 18.01 1.81
C LYS A 111 -9.79 16.71 2.62
N GLN A 112 -9.33 15.60 2.07
CA GLN A 112 -9.44 14.26 2.65
C GLN A 112 -8.08 13.58 2.74
N THR A 113 -7.03 14.10 2.08
CA THR A 113 -5.70 13.47 1.94
C THR A 113 -4.60 14.52 2.02
#